data_AF-A0A8K0HXG7-F1
#
_entry.id   AF-A0A8K0HXG7-F1
#
_cell.length_a   1.000
_cell.length_b   1.000
_cell.length_c   1.000
_cell.angle_alpha   90.00
_cell.angle_beta   90.00
_cell.angle_gamma   90.00
#
_symmetry.space_group_name_H-M   'P 1'
#
loop_
_entity.id
_entity.type
_entity.pdbx_description
1 polymer ?
#
loop_
_entity_poly.entity_id
_entity_poly.type
_entity_poly.pdbx_seq_one_letter_code
_entity_poly.pdbx_strand_id
1 'polypeptide(L)'
;MGILYLSLYLIALGTGGLKSSVSGFGTDQFDEKDEKEKIQMANFFHRFFFFISTGTLLAVTVLVYIQDEVGRSWAYGICCISMLIAIVVFLTGTRRYRYKRSAGSPIVHILQVVVAAVRKRKLQYPWDDAAFLYEDSPEASRIQHTDQFR
;
A
#
# COMPACT_ATOMS: atom_id res chain seq x y z
N MET A 1 7.40 -17.11 -26.38
CA MET A 1 8.06 -16.67 -25.12
C MET A 1 7.74 -15.23 -24.74
N GLY A 2 7.93 -14.24 -25.62
CA GLY A 2 7.70 -12.82 -25.28
C GLY A 2 6.30 -12.49 -24.74
N ILE A 3 5.25 -13.09 -25.31
CA ILE A 3 3.85 -12.87 -24.87
C ILE A 3 3.62 -13.38 -23.44
N LEU A 4 4.26 -14.48 -23.05
CA LEU A 4 4.12 -15.09 -21.72
C LEU A 4 4.84 -14.25 -20.66
N TYR A 5 6.05 -13.78 -20.95
CA TYR A 5 6.74 -12.86 -20.04
C TYR A 5 5.99 -11.54 -19.90
N LEU A 6 5.49 -10.98 -21.00
CA LEU A 6 4.70 -9.75 -20.97
C LEU A 6 3.44 -9.92 -20.11
N SER A 7 2.69 -11.01 -20.28
CA SER A 7 1.49 -11.26 -19.48
C SER A 7 1.80 -11.46 -18.00
N LEU A 8 2.88 -12.18 -17.66
CA LEU A 8 3.34 -12.33 -16.27
C LEU A 8 3.75 -11.00 -15.64
N TYR A 9 4.49 -10.15 -16.36
CA TYR A 9 4.85 -8.82 -15.86
C TYR A 9 3.63 -7.93 -15.66
N LEU A 10 2.64 -7.98 -16.56
CA LEU A 10 1.38 -7.25 -16.42
C LEU A 10 0.59 -7.73 -15.19
N ILE A 11 0.50 -9.04 -14.96
CA ILE A 11 -0.14 -9.61 -13.77
C ILE A 11 0.61 -9.19 -12.50
N ALA A 12 1.94 -9.26 -12.49
CA ALA A 12 2.76 -8.87 -11.35
C ALA A 12 2.57 -7.38 -11.01
N LEU A 13 2.57 -6.51 -12.03
CA LEU A 13 2.34 -5.08 -11.86
C LEU A 13 0.92 -4.79 -11.35
N GLY A 14 -0.09 -5.43 -11.94
CA GLY A 14 -1.49 -5.25 -11.55
C GLY A 14 -1.76 -5.73 -10.12
N THR A 15 -1.26 -6.91 -9.75
CA THR A 15 -1.42 -7.47 -8.39
C THR A 15 -0.68 -6.65 -7.33
N GLY A 16 0.52 -6.16 -7.63
CA GLY A 16 1.28 -5.27 -6.73
C GLY A 16 0.58 -3.92 -6.50
N GLY A 17 0.08 -3.29 -7.57
CA GLY A 17 -0.67 -2.03 -7.48
C GLY A 17 -1.99 -2.18 -6.72
N LEU A 18 -2.74 -3.25 -7.01
CA LEU A 18 -3.99 -3.56 -6.31
C LEU A 18 -3.74 -3.81 -4.81
N LYS A 19 -2.78 -4.65 -4.45
CA LYS A 19 -2.54 -5.03 -3.05
C LYS A 19 -2.11 -3.84 -2.18
N SER A 20 -1.28 -2.94 -2.72
CA SER A 20 -0.82 -1.75 -2.01
C SER A 20 -1.93 -0.71 -1.82
N SER A 21 -2.87 -0.59 -2.77
CA SER A 21 -3.87 0.48 -2.78
C SER A 21 -5.20 0.07 -2.15
N VAL A 22 -5.65 -1.18 -2.31
CA VAL A 22 -6.99 -1.61 -1.88
C VAL A 22 -7.18 -1.57 -0.37
N SER A 23 -6.17 -1.96 0.40
CA SER A 23 -6.27 -1.92 1.86
C SER A 23 -6.40 -0.49 2.38
N GLY A 24 -5.60 0.45 1.84
CA GLY A 24 -5.67 1.86 2.21
C GLY A 24 -6.99 2.50 1.77
N PHE A 25 -7.46 2.17 0.57
CA PHE A 25 -8.75 2.65 0.09
C PHE A 25 -9.94 2.14 0.93
N GLY A 26 -9.85 0.90 1.44
CA GLY A 26 -10.83 0.32 2.34
C GLY A 26 -10.87 1.01 3.71
N THR A 27 -9.71 1.31 4.30
CA THR A 27 -9.65 2.10 5.54
C THR A 27 -10.16 3.53 5.33
N ASP A 28 -9.93 4.13 4.16
CA ASP A 28 -10.36 5.50 3.85
C ASP A 28 -11.89 5.68 3.80
N GLN A 29 -12.66 4.58 3.76
CA GLN A 29 -14.12 4.64 3.82
C GLN A 29 -14.68 4.84 5.24
N PHE A 30 -13.87 4.61 6.29
CA PHE A 30 -14.28 4.74 7.69
C PHE A 30 -13.58 5.93 8.34
N ASP A 31 -14.28 6.68 9.18
CA ASP A 31 -13.69 7.75 9.98
C ASP A 31 -13.11 7.19 11.29
N GLU A 32 -11.83 7.45 11.55
CA GLU A 32 -11.16 7.02 12.78
C GLU A 32 -11.59 7.85 14.00
N LYS A 33 -12.19 9.03 13.77
CA LYS A 33 -12.62 9.94 14.85
C LYS A 33 -13.92 9.47 15.53
N ASP A 34 -14.71 8.65 14.86
CA ASP A 34 -15.95 8.09 15.38
C ASP A 34 -15.73 6.66 15.90
N GLU A 35 -15.90 6.44 17.21
CA GLU A 35 -15.72 5.11 17.83
C GLU A 35 -16.61 4.03 17.19
N LYS A 36 -17.81 4.40 16.75
CA LYS A 36 -18.74 3.46 16.09
C LYS A 36 -18.22 3.01 14.73
N GLU A 37 -17.70 3.94 13.92
CA GLU A 37 -17.14 3.61 12.61
C GLU A 37 -15.84 2.83 12.73
N LYS A 38 -15.03 3.11 13.75
CA LYS A 38 -13.81 2.35 14.06
C LYS A 38 -14.10 0.86 14.36
N ILE A 39 -15.16 0.57 15.13
CA ILE A 39 -15.58 -0.82 15.40
C ILE A 39 -16.08 -1.49 14.11
N GLN A 40 -16.83 -0.76 13.28
CA GLN A 40 -17.29 -1.27 11.99
C GLN A 40 -16.13 -1.56 11.03
N MET A 41 -15.11 -0.71 11.02
CA MET A 41 -13.88 -0.90 10.26
C MET A 41 -13.17 -2.20 10.68
N ALA A 42 -13.01 -2.42 11.99
CA ALA A 42 -12.39 -3.65 12.50
C ALA A 42 -13.19 -4.91 12.09
N ASN A 43 -14.51 -4.87 12.20
CA ASN A 43 -15.38 -5.97 11.76
C ASN A 43 -15.32 -6.20 10.24
N PHE A 44 -15.22 -5.13 9.46
CA PHE A 44 -14.99 -5.23 8.01
C PHE A 44 -13.68 -5.95 7.70
N PHE A 45 -12.56 -5.54 8.33
CA PHE A 45 -11.27 -6.18 8.11
C PHE A 45 -11.22 -7.62 8.59
N HIS A 46 -11.85 -7.95 9.73
CA HIS A 46 -11.98 -9.34 10.18
C HIS A 46 -12.68 -10.21 9.14
N ARG A 47 -13.82 -9.77 8.59
CA ARG A 47 -14.54 -10.50 7.54
C ARG A 47 -13.72 -10.56 6.25
N PHE A 48 -13.07 -9.46 5.88
CA PHE A 48 -12.19 -9.41 4.71
C PHE A 48 -11.08 -10.46 4.77
N PHE A 49 -10.33 -10.53 5.89
CA PHE A 49 -9.27 -11.51 6.06
C PHE A 49 -9.78 -12.95 6.13
N PHE A 50 -10.96 -13.17 6.70
CA PHE A 50 -11.62 -14.47 6.65
C PHE A 50 -11.87 -14.91 5.21
N PHE A 51 -12.49 -14.06 4.37
CA PHE A 51 -12.73 -14.38 2.96
C PHE A 51 -11.44 -14.54 2.15
N ILE A 52 -10.39 -13.74 2.42
CA ILE A 52 -9.09 -13.91 1.76
C ILE A 52 -8.48 -15.27 2.11
N SER A 53 -8.54 -15.68 3.37
CA SER A 53 -8.02 -16.97 3.83
C SER A 53 -8.79 -18.13 3.19
N THR A 54 -10.13 -18.09 3.23
CA THR A 54 -10.98 -19.09 2.59
C THR A 54 -10.79 -19.12 1.06
N GLY A 55 -10.70 -17.96 0.42
CA GLY A 55 -10.46 -17.84 -1.02
C GLY A 55 -9.09 -18.40 -1.42
N THR A 56 -8.07 -18.20 -0.60
CA THR A 56 -6.74 -18.79 -0.81
C THR A 56 -6.79 -20.31 -0.70
N LEU A 57 -7.50 -20.86 0.28
CA LEU A 57 -7.73 -22.31 0.41
C LEU A 57 -8.43 -22.89 -0.82
N LEU A 58 -9.48 -22.22 -1.32
CA LEU A 58 -10.19 -22.64 -2.53
C LEU A 58 -9.31 -22.50 -3.78
N ALA A 59 -8.46 -21.48 -3.86
CA ALA A 59 -7.53 -21.31 -4.96
C ALA A 59 -6.50 -22.45 -5.02
N VAL A 60 -5.88 -22.81 -3.89
CA VAL A 60 -4.86 -23.88 -3.89
C VAL A 60 -5.45 -25.28 -4.03
N THR A 61 -6.76 -25.47 -3.80
CA THR A 61 -7.44 -26.76 -3.93
C THR A 61 -8.22 -26.86 -5.24
N VAL A 62 -9.32 -26.12 -5.35
CA VAL A 62 -10.26 -26.19 -6.48
C VAL A 62 -9.65 -25.62 -7.76
N LEU A 63 -8.98 -24.48 -7.67
CA LEU A 63 -8.43 -23.84 -8.89
C LEU A 63 -7.24 -24.61 -9.44
N VAL A 64 -6.38 -25.16 -8.56
CA VAL A 64 -5.30 -26.09 -8.96
C VAL A 64 -5.88 -27.35 -9.60
N TYR A 65 -6.91 -27.95 -9.01
CA TYR A 65 -7.59 -29.11 -9.60
C TYR A 65 -8.11 -28.82 -11.03
N ILE A 66 -8.78 -27.67 -11.23
CA ILE A 66 -9.25 -27.27 -12.57
C ILE A 66 -8.08 -27.05 -13.53
N GLN A 67 -6.98 -26.47 -13.05
CA GLN A 67 -5.81 -26.20 -13.87
C GLN A 67 -5.13 -27.48 -14.37
N ASP A 68 -5.07 -28.52 -13.53
CA ASP A 68 -4.39 -29.77 -13.83
C ASP A 68 -5.27 -30.79 -14.56
N GLU A 69 -6.55 -30.94 -14.18
CA GLU A 69 -7.45 -31.97 -14.75
C GLU A 69 -8.31 -31.47 -15.92
N VAL A 70 -8.86 -30.26 -15.84
CA VAL A 70 -9.78 -29.71 -16.87
C VAL A 70 -9.01 -28.94 -17.95
N GLY A 71 -7.95 -28.27 -17.53
CA GLY A 71 -7.01 -27.60 -18.42
C GLY A 71 -6.78 -26.13 -18.07
N ARG A 72 -5.56 -25.68 -18.33
CA ARG A 72 -5.04 -24.37 -17.96
C ARG A 72 -5.84 -23.20 -18.55
N SER A 73 -6.35 -23.34 -19.77
CA SER A 73 -7.16 -22.30 -20.43
C SER A 73 -8.45 -21.99 -19.66
N TRP A 74 -9.11 -23.01 -19.10
CA TRP A 74 -10.32 -22.83 -18.30
C TRP A 74 -10.01 -22.12 -16.97
N ALA A 75 -8.96 -22.55 -16.27
CA ALA A 75 -8.54 -21.92 -15.02
C ALA A 75 -8.21 -20.43 -15.21
N TYR A 76 -7.41 -20.08 -16.24
CA TYR A 76 -7.09 -18.69 -16.54
C TYR A 76 -8.31 -17.89 -17.03
N GLY A 77 -9.23 -18.51 -17.76
CA GLY A 77 -10.49 -17.88 -18.17
C GLY A 77 -11.36 -17.48 -16.98
N ILE A 78 -11.51 -18.37 -16.00
CA ILE A 78 -12.26 -18.11 -14.76
C ILE A 78 -11.61 -16.95 -13.97
N CYS A 79 -10.29 -16.94 -13.86
CA CYS A 79 -9.54 -15.83 -13.23
C CYS A 79 -9.75 -14.48 -13.95
N CYS A 80 -9.80 -14.50 -15.28
CA CYS A 80 -10.01 -13.29 -16.07
C CYS A 80 -11.43 -12.73 -15.87
N ILE A 81 -12.44 -13.59 -15.96
CA ILE A 81 -13.85 -13.21 -15.76
C ILE A 81 -14.07 -12.72 -14.32
N SER A 82 -13.52 -13.39 -13.31
CA SER A 82 -13.66 -12.96 -11.92
C SER A 82 -13.04 -11.57 -11.67
N MET A 83 -11.88 -11.29 -12.26
CA MET A 83 -11.25 -9.96 -12.22
C MET A 83 -12.10 -8.90 -12.93
N LEU A 84 -12.67 -9.21 -14.10
CA LEU A 84 -13.55 -8.29 -14.82
C LEU A 84 -14.80 -7.94 -14.00
N ILE A 85 -15.43 -8.95 -13.38
CA ILE A 85 -16.58 -8.74 -12.49
C ILE A 85 -16.16 -7.84 -11.31
N ALA A 86 -15.01 -8.09 -10.69
CA ALA A 86 -14.51 -7.26 -9.59
C ALA A 86 -14.30 -5.79 -10.01
N ILE A 87 -13.74 -5.55 -11.20
CA ILE A 87 -13.57 -4.20 -11.76
C ILE A 87 -14.93 -3.53 -11.99
N VAL A 88 -15.90 -4.23 -12.56
CA VAL A 88 -17.25 -3.67 -12.81
C VAL A 88 -17.93 -3.28 -11.49
N VAL A 89 -17.86 -4.14 -10.47
CA VAL A 89 -18.41 -3.86 -9.14
C VAL A 89 -17.71 -2.65 -8.50
N PHE A 90 -16.38 -2.60 -8.58
CA PHE A 90 -15.60 -1.46 -8.08
C PHE A 90 -15.96 -0.16 -8.78
N LEU A 91 -16.05 -0.15 -10.11
CA LEU A 91 -16.41 1.03 -10.89
C LEU A 91 -17.84 1.49 -10.60
N THR A 92 -18.79 0.57 -10.43
CA THR A 92 -20.18 0.91 -10.09
C THR A 92 -20.28 1.62 -8.73
N GLY A 93 -19.40 1.26 -7.79
CA GLY A 93 -19.32 1.89 -6.47
C GLY A 93 -18.68 3.29 -6.46
N THR A 94 -18.04 3.71 -7.56
CA THR A 94 -17.22 4.94 -7.63
C THR A 94 -17.93 6.19 -7.11
N ARG A 95 -19.23 6.34 -7.37
CA ARG A 95 -20.01 7.51 -6.90
C ARG A 95 -20.25 7.55 -5.39
N ARG A 96 -20.11 6.43 -4.67
CA ARG A 96 -20.35 6.34 -3.23
C ARG A 96 -19.07 6.37 -2.39
N TYR A 97 -17.90 6.32 -3.02
CA TYR A 97 -16.64 6.27 -2.28
C TYR A 97 -16.24 7.63 -1.73
N ARG A 98 -15.75 7.63 -0.49
CA ARG A 98 -15.10 8.77 0.14
C ARG A 98 -13.65 8.81 -0.34
N TYR A 99 -13.26 9.91 -0.98
CA TYR A 99 -11.90 10.13 -1.45
C TYR A 99 -11.14 11.00 -0.45
N LYS A 100 -10.13 10.43 0.22
CA LYS A 100 -9.23 11.18 1.10
C LYS A 100 -8.19 11.91 0.25
N ARG A 101 -7.78 13.12 0.66
CA ARG A 101 -6.70 13.84 -0.02
C ARG A 101 -5.41 13.02 0.10
N SER A 102 -4.65 12.91 -0.99
CA SER A 102 -3.36 12.23 -0.99
C SER A 102 -2.42 12.84 0.05
N ALA A 103 -2.10 12.09 1.09
CA ALA A 103 -0.92 12.36 1.90
C ALA A 103 0.31 12.13 1.00
N GLY A 104 1.26 13.06 0.98
CA GLY A 104 2.47 12.94 0.17
C GLY A 104 3.23 11.63 0.43
N SER A 105 4.05 11.19 -0.53
CA SER A 105 4.80 9.93 -0.40
C SER A 105 6.06 10.11 0.47
N PRO A 106 6.22 9.36 1.57
CA PRO A 106 7.44 9.37 2.39
C PRO A 106 8.71 9.03 1.62
N ILE A 107 8.59 8.25 0.52
CA ILE A 107 9.70 7.89 -0.35
C ILE A 107 10.32 9.14 -0.98
N VAL A 108 9.52 10.14 -1.32
CA VAL A 108 10.01 11.41 -1.89
C VAL A 108 10.89 12.12 -0.86
N HIS A 109 10.50 12.15 0.41
CA HIS A 109 11.30 12.73 1.48
C HIS A 109 12.62 11.99 1.67
N ILE A 110 12.60 10.65 1.69
CA ILE A 110 13.82 9.83 1.81
C ILE A 110 14.76 10.09 0.63
N LEU A 111 14.24 10.08 -0.60
CA LEU A 111 15.03 10.36 -1.79
C LEU A 111 15.59 11.78 -1.79
N GLN A 112 14.82 12.77 -1.33
CA GLN A 112 15.30 14.14 -1.16
C GLN A 112 16.49 14.20 -0.20
N VAL A 113 16.41 13.51 0.95
CA VAL A 113 17.51 13.44 1.92
C VAL A 113 18.73 12.75 1.33
N VAL A 114 18.56 11.62 0.65
CA VAL A 114 19.67 10.90 0.00
C VAL A 114 20.34 11.75 -1.07
N VAL A 115 19.54 12.40 -1.94
CA VAL A 115 20.05 13.28 -3.00
C VAL A 115 20.75 14.50 -2.39
N ALA A 116 20.18 15.11 -1.35
CA ALA A 116 20.78 16.24 -0.64
C ALA A 116 22.11 15.85 0.02
N ALA A 117 22.17 14.69 0.68
CA ALA A 117 23.39 14.16 1.31
C ALA A 117 24.49 13.87 0.28
N VAL A 118 24.16 13.25 -0.85
CA VAL A 118 25.12 12.98 -1.93
C VAL A 118 25.64 14.27 -2.55
N ARG A 119 24.77 15.25 -2.82
CA ARG A 119 25.16 16.55 -3.38
C ARG A 119 26.02 17.36 -2.41
N LYS A 120 25.70 17.32 -1.12
CA LYS A 120 26.42 18.08 -0.07
C LYS A 120 27.64 17.35 0.50
N ARG A 121 27.99 16.16 0.01
CA ARG A 121 29.11 15.34 0.50
C ARG A 121 30.49 16.01 0.44
N LYS A 122 30.67 17.02 -0.42
CA LYS A 122 31.95 17.74 -0.58
C LYS A 122 31.99 19.09 0.16
N LEU A 123 30.91 19.50 0.82
CA LEU A 123 30.92 20.70 1.65
C LEU A 123 31.73 20.41 2.91
N GLN A 124 32.64 21.31 3.26
CA GLN A 124 33.30 21.24 4.55
C GLN A 124 32.27 21.54 5.64
N TYR A 125 32.28 20.71 6.68
CA TYR A 125 31.42 20.84 7.84
C TYR A 125 31.78 22.14 8.58
N PRO A 126 30.85 23.10 8.77
CA PRO A 126 31.11 24.25 9.61
C PRO A 126 31.14 23.76 11.07
N TRP A 127 32.34 23.74 11.67
CA TRP A 127 32.55 23.31 13.06
C TRP A 127 32.08 24.37 14.08
N ASP A 128 31.96 25.63 13.66
CA ASP A 128 31.72 26.76 14.56
C ASP A 128 30.23 27.09 14.77
N ASP A 129 29.31 26.59 13.92
CA ASP A 129 27.88 26.96 13.93
C ASP A 129 26.95 25.74 13.84
N ALA A 130 27.02 24.85 14.85
CA ALA A 130 26.09 23.72 15.00
C ALA A 130 24.61 24.17 15.14
N ALA A 131 24.37 25.44 15.50
CA ALA A 131 23.05 26.05 15.60
C ALA A 131 22.33 26.19 14.25
N PHE A 132 23.05 26.28 13.13
CA PHE A 132 22.47 26.45 11.79
C PHE A 132 22.04 25.14 11.10
N LEU A 133 22.37 23.98 11.69
CA LEU A 133 22.06 22.66 11.12
C LEU A 133 20.66 22.15 11.50
N TYR A 134 19.98 22.83 12.43
CA TYR A 134 18.62 22.52 12.81
C TYR A 134 17.69 23.52 12.13
N GLU A 135 16.89 23.04 11.17
CA GLU A 135 15.68 23.75 10.80
C GLU A 135 14.73 23.67 12.00
N ASP A 136 14.47 24.81 12.63
CA ASP A 136 13.49 24.95 13.72
C ASP A 136 12.12 24.42 13.26
N SER A 137 11.87 23.14 13.55
CA SER A 137 10.52 22.58 13.54
C SER A 137 9.69 23.30 14.59
N PRO A 138 8.39 23.58 14.32
CA PRO A 138 7.52 24.29 15.26
C PRO A 138 7.56 23.64 16.66
N GLU A 139 7.50 24.49 17.68
CA GLU A 139 7.82 24.27 19.12
C GLU A 139 7.28 22.97 19.78
N ALA A 140 6.31 22.30 19.15
CA ALA A 140 5.63 21.12 19.68
C ALA A 140 6.46 19.81 19.63
N SER A 141 7.62 19.77 18.96
CA SER A 141 8.48 18.57 18.83
C SER A 141 9.86 18.70 19.50
N ARG A 142 10.04 19.67 20.41
CA ARG A 142 11.26 19.81 21.21
C ARG A 142 11.40 18.64 22.20
N ILE A 143 12.33 17.73 21.92
CA ILE A 143 12.76 16.70 22.87
C ILE A 143 13.64 17.40 23.92
N GLN A 144 13.30 17.29 25.20
CA GLN A 144 14.09 17.87 26.29
C GLN A 144 15.44 17.14 26.41
N HIS A 145 16.53 17.89 26.42
CA HIS A 145 17.87 17.36 26.62
C HIS A 145 18.03 16.84 28.06
N THR A 146 18.57 15.63 28.21
CA THR A 146 18.98 15.09 29.52
C THR A 146 20.50 15.09 29.63
N ASP A 147 21.02 15.57 30.75
CA ASP A 147 22.46 15.75 31.01
C ASP A 147 23.21 14.44 31.33
N GLN A 148 22.78 13.31 30.77
CA GLN A 148 23.30 12.00 31.18
C GLN A 148 24.66 11.60 30.59
N PHE A 149 25.18 12.37 29.63
CA PHE A 149 26.51 12.12 29.08
C PHE A 149 27.28 13.43 28.98
N ARG A 150 27.94 13.80 30.08
CA ARG A 150 28.98 14.82 30.13
C ARG A 150 30.34 14.15 30.30
#